data_AF-A0A1S3QT50-F1
#
_entry.id   AF-A0A1S3QT50-F1
#
_cell.length_a   1.000
_cell.length_b   1.000
_cell.length_c   1.000
_cell.angle_alpha   90.00
_cell.angle_beta   90.00
_cell.angle_gamma   90.00
#
_symmetry.space_group_name_H-M   'P 1'
#
loop_
_entity.id
_entity.type
_entity.pdbx_description
1 polymer ?
#
loop_
_entity_poly.entity_id
_entity_poly.type
_entity_poly.pdbx_seq_one_letter_code
_entity_poly.pdbx_strand_id
1 'polypeptide(L)'
;MDKPQSMFRYFFSLFRDKPEVTEVTVYKSAVDKALQSETGNLDLFLRFLLGLSLESNQKHLRGLLTKTRSSSQSHEDTVNYIKEKIRENPSPERSINLFHCLNELNDHSLVEEIQSYLRSGSLSEPNLSPAQSSALVFVLLTSEKELDVFDLKKYSRSEEGLLRLLPVVKVSRAALLSGCGVTEEGCASLVSALESNHSHLRELDLSNNDLKDSGVKL
;
A
#
# COMPACT_ATOMS: atom_id res chain seq x y z
N MET A 1 3.93 26.34 -3.61
CA MET A 1 2.51 26.06 -3.90
C MET A 1 2.40 25.74 -5.39
N ASP A 2 2.53 24.47 -5.75
CA ASP A 2 2.42 24.03 -7.14
C ASP A 2 0.95 23.93 -7.56
N LYS A 3 0.64 24.49 -8.75
CA LYS A 3 -0.71 24.56 -9.30
C LYS A 3 -1.21 23.15 -9.69
N PRO A 4 -2.41 22.72 -9.22
CA PRO A 4 -3.06 21.48 -9.65
C PRO A 4 -3.27 21.36 -11.17
N GLN A 5 -3.31 22.49 -11.89
CA GLN A 5 -3.44 22.55 -13.35
C GLN A 5 -2.24 21.97 -14.11
N SER A 6 -1.08 21.82 -13.47
CA SER A 6 0.13 21.28 -14.10
C SER A 6 0.04 19.77 -14.34
N MET A 7 -0.49 19.02 -13.37
CA MET A 7 -0.49 17.55 -13.41
C MET A 7 -1.47 16.99 -14.45
N PHE A 8 -2.67 17.56 -14.55
CA PHE A 8 -3.63 17.20 -15.60
C PHE A 8 -3.09 17.50 -17.00
N ARG A 9 -2.38 18.63 -17.19
CA ARG A 9 -1.74 18.96 -18.47
C ARG A 9 -0.57 18.04 -18.79
N TYR A 10 0.25 17.69 -17.79
CA TYR A 10 1.33 16.73 -17.93
C TYR A 10 0.77 15.38 -18.39
N PHE A 11 -0.30 14.88 -17.76
CA PHE A 11 -0.94 13.65 -18.19
C PHE A 11 -1.57 13.77 -19.58
N PHE A 12 -2.31 14.84 -19.88
CA PHE A 12 -2.84 15.07 -21.24
C PHE A 12 -1.74 15.14 -22.31
N SER A 13 -0.57 15.69 -21.97
CA SER A 13 0.58 15.72 -22.89
C SER A 13 1.17 14.34 -23.15
N LEU A 14 1.09 13.42 -22.18
CA LEU A 14 1.49 12.02 -22.38
C LEU A 14 0.56 11.26 -23.33
N PHE A 15 -0.67 11.75 -23.50
CA PHE A 15 -1.69 11.15 -24.36
C PHE A 15 -1.80 11.81 -25.74
N ARG A 16 -1.20 12.98 -25.94
CA ARG A 16 -1.42 13.78 -27.16
C ARG A 16 -0.64 13.26 -28.39
N ASP A 17 0.49 12.60 -28.19
CA ASP A 17 1.47 12.35 -29.28
C ASP A 17 1.73 10.86 -29.60
N LYS A 18 0.88 9.91 -29.18
CA LYS A 18 1.05 8.48 -29.51
C LYS A 18 -0.06 7.95 -30.42
N PRO A 19 0.27 7.20 -31.50
CA PRO A 19 -0.72 6.60 -32.40
C PRO A 19 -1.44 5.45 -31.69
N GLU A 20 -2.75 5.32 -31.95
CA GLU A 20 -3.66 4.27 -31.45
C GLU A 20 -3.31 3.69 -30.07
N VAL A 21 -3.32 4.55 -29.04
CA VAL A 21 -3.14 4.11 -27.67
C VAL A 21 -4.42 3.41 -27.21
N THR A 22 -4.36 2.10 -27.04
CA THR A 22 -5.46 1.33 -26.44
C THR A 22 -5.62 1.70 -24.97
N GLU A 23 -6.85 1.60 -24.44
CA GLU A 23 -7.16 1.91 -23.04
C GLU A 23 -6.24 1.15 -22.05
N VAL A 24 -5.94 -0.12 -22.34
CA VAL A 24 -4.97 -0.93 -21.55
C VAL A 24 -3.58 -0.29 -21.52
N THR A 25 -3.09 0.18 -22.66
CA THR A 25 -1.76 0.81 -22.73
C THR A 25 -1.69 2.13 -21.97
N VAL A 26 -2.82 2.85 -21.84
CA VAL A 26 -2.92 4.06 -21.00
C VAL A 26 -2.72 3.71 -19.53
N TYR A 27 -3.50 2.77 -19.00
CA TYR A 27 -3.44 2.45 -17.57
C TYR A 27 -2.12 1.82 -17.17
N LYS A 28 -1.56 0.90 -17.99
CA LYS A 28 -0.23 0.33 -17.74
C LYS A 28 0.86 1.41 -17.70
N SER A 29 0.83 2.35 -18.65
CA SER A 29 1.79 3.47 -18.64
C SER A 29 1.60 4.41 -17.44
N ALA A 30 0.38 4.58 -16.93
CA ALA A 30 0.12 5.36 -15.74
C ALA A 30 0.67 4.67 -14.48
N VAL A 31 0.51 3.35 -14.37
CA VAL A 31 1.11 2.53 -13.30
C VAL A 31 2.63 2.69 -13.31
N ASP A 32 3.29 2.50 -14.46
CA ASP A 32 4.75 2.65 -14.58
C ASP A 32 5.24 4.04 -14.13
N LYS A 33 4.54 5.09 -14.56
CA LYS A 33 4.89 6.47 -14.18
C LYS A 33 4.71 6.75 -12.70
N ALA A 34 3.67 6.20 -12.09
CA ALA A 34 3.47 6.33 -10.65
C ALA A 34 4.58 5.62 -9.88
N LEU A 35 4.98 4.42 -10.33
CA LEU A 35 6.09 3.67 -9.73
C LEU A 35 7.44 4.38 -9.89
N GLN A 36 7.67 5.08 -11.00
CA GLN A 36 8.89 5.85 -11.25
C GLN A 36 8.95 7.19 -10.49
N SER A 37 7.81 7.70 -9.99
CA SER A 37 7.80 8.96 -9.25
C SER A 37 8.44 8.79 -7.88
N GLU A 38 9.44 9.61 -7.53
CA GLU A 38 10.13 9.52 -6.23
C GLU A 38 9.22 9.87 -5.04
N THR A 39 8.23 10.75 -5.22
CA THR A 39 7.48 11.37 -4.11
C THR A 39 6.07 10.84 -3.87
N GLY A 40 5.62 9.84 -4.66
CA GLY A 40 4.26 9.28 -4.54
C GLY A 40 3.16 10.25 -4.98
N ASN A 41 3.52 11.42 -5.53
CA ASN A 41 2.59 12.46 -5.95
C ASN A 41 1.57 12.03 -7.02
N LEU A 42 1.81 10.92 -7.71
CA LEU A 42 0.92 10.35 -8.71
C LEU A 42 0.02 9.23 -8.16
N ASP A 43 0.19 8.83 -6.90
CA ASP A 43 -0.46 7.65 -6.33
C ASP A 43 -1.98 7.84 -6.24
N LEU A 44 -2.43 8.95 -5.66
CA LEU A 44 -3.85 9.27 -5.56
C LEU A 44 -4.48 9.47 -6.95
N PHE A 45 -3.72 10.08 -7.87
CA PHE A 45 -4.18 10.28 -9.24
C PHE A 45 -4.35 8.94 -9.97
N LEU A 46 -3.41 8.01 -9.80
CA LEU A 46 -3.49 6.68 -10.37
C LEU A 46 -4.72 5.93 -9.85
N ARG A 47 -4.96 5.95 -8.53
CA ARG A 47 -6.16 5.35 -7.91
C ARG A 47 -7.44 5.92 -8.52
N PHE A 48 -7.54 7.24 -8.61
CA PHE A 48 -8.69 7.91 -9.23
C PHE A 48 -8.87 7.52 -10.69
N LEU A 49 -7.79 7.50 -11.48
CA LEU A 49 -7.81 7.13 -12.90
C LEU A 49 -8.28 5.68 -13.11
N LEU A 50 -7.82 4.74 -12.27
CA LEU A 50 -8.24 3.34 -12.32
C LEU A 50 -9.68 3.17 -11.82
N GLY A 51 -10.11 3.89 -10.78
CA GLY A 51 -11.50 3.90 -10.36
C GLY A 51 -12.44 4.38 -11.48
N LEU A 52 -12.02 5.38 -12.27
CA LEU A 52 -12.74 5.84 -13.46
C LEU A 52 -12.85 4.80 -14.58
N SER A 53 -11.93 3.82 -14.64
CA SER A 53 -11.94 2.79 -15.69
C SER A 53 -13.01 1.72 -15.49
N LEU A 54 -13.61 1.64 -14.29
CA LEU A 54 -14.69 0.70 -14.02
C LEU A 54 -15.86 0.87 -15.00
N GLU A 55 -16.47 -0.25 -15.40
CA GLU A 55 -17.59 -0.22 -16.36
C GLU A 55 -18.77 0.64 -15.88
N SER A 56 -18.99 0.70 -14.56
CA SER A 56 -19.96 1.61 -13.93
C SER A 56 -19.71 3.08 -14.25
N ASN A 57 -18.45 3.47 -14.41
CA ASN A 57 -18.00 4.84 -14.67
C ASN A 57 -17.78 5.12 -16.16
N GLN A 58 -17.55 4.09 -16.98
CA GLN A 58 -17.34 4.25 -18.44
C GLN A 58 -18.53 4.90 -19.18
N LYS A 59 -19.77 4.73 -18.68
CA LYS A 59 -20.95 5.41 -19.25
C LYS A 59 -20.81 6.94 -19.25
N HIS A 60 -20.06 7.49 -18.29
CA HIS A 60 -19.82 8.91 -18.12
C HIS A 60 -18.59 9.43 -18.89
N LEU A 61 -17.69 8.52 -19.33
CA LEU A 61 -16.41 8.87 -19.97
C LEU A 61 -16.37 8.62 -21.48
N ARG A 62 -17.52 8.26 -22.08
CA ARG A 62 -17.65 7.87 -23.50
C ARG A 62 -17.16 8.93 -24.50
N GLY A 63 -16.98 10.19 -24.09
CA GLY A 63 -16.42 11.27 -24.92
C GLY A 63 -14.91 11.49 -24.77
N LEU A 64 -14.26 10.89 -23.77
CA LEU A 64 -12.84 11.08 -23.45
C LEU A 64 -11.95 9.90 -23.89
N LEU A 65 -12.49 8.69 -23.91
CA LEU A 65 -11.77 7.47 -24.29
C LEU A 65 -12.43 6.82 -25.52
N THR A 66 -11.67 6.68 -26.60
CA THR A 66 -12.11 5.93 -27.79
C THR A 66 -12.17 4.45 -27.45
N LYS A 67 -13.37 3.86 -27.49
CA LYS A 67 -13.59 2.43 -27.21
C LYS A 67 -12.83 1.56 -28.22
N THR A 68 -11.85 0.80 -27.75
CA THR A 68 -11.21 -0.27 -28.54
C THR A 68 -11.11 -1.52 -27.68
N ARG A 69 -11.72 -2.63 -28.15
CA ARG A 69 -11.87 -3.94 -27.47
C ARG A 69 -12.92 -3.95 -26.34
N SER A 70 -13.41 -5.14 -25.96
CA SER A 70 -14.38 -5.31 -24.87
C SER A 70 -13.77 -4.84 -23.55
N SER A 71 -14.49 -3.96 -22.85
CA SER A 71 -14.07 -3.33 -21.58
C SER A 71 -13.63 -4.32 -20.51
N SER A 72 -14.24 -5.51 -20.49
CA SER A 72 -13.91 -6.59 -19.56
C SER A 72 -12.49 -7.14 -19.75
N GLN A 73 -12.05 -7.35 -20.99
CA GLN A 73 -10.72 -7.91 -21.28
C GLN A 73 -9.62 -6.90 -20.93
N SER A 74 -9.86 -5.61 -21.20
CA SER A 74 -8.92 -4.54 -20.86
C SER A 74 -8.76 -4.32 -19.36
N HIS A 75 -9.83 -4.55 -18.59
CA HIS A 75 -9.82 -4.46 -17.13
C HIS A 75 -8.96 -5.58 -16.52
N GLU A 76 -9.21 -6.82 -16.93
CA GLU A 76 -8.45 -7.99 -16.46
C GLU A 76 -6.95 -7.88 -16.81
N ASP A 77 -6.63 -7.39 -18.02
CA ASP A 77 -5.24 -7.16 -18.45
C ASP A 77 -4.51 -6.13 -17.58
N THR A 78 -5.22 -5.12 -17.08
CA THR A 78 -4.66 -4.06 -16.20
C THR A 78 -4.48 -4.59 -14.78
N VAL A 79 -5.47 -5.32 -14.27
CA VAL A 79 -5.40 -6.00 -12.97
C VAL A 79 -4.21 -6.96 -12.92
N ASN A 80 -4.08 -7.85 -13.92
CA ASN A 80 -2.98 -8.82 -13.98
C ASN A 80 -1.61 -8.15 -14.02
N TYR A 81 -1.50 -7.03 -14.73
CA TYR A 81 -0.28 -6.23 -14.77
C TYR A 81 0.07 -5.59 -13.43
N ILE A 82 -0.92 -5.06 -12.69
CA ILE A 82 -0.68 -4.54 -11.34
C ILE A 82 -0.21 -5.67 -10.41
N LYS A 83 -0.83 -6.86 -10.49
CA LYS A 83 -0.40 -8.03 -9.72
C LYS A 83 1.04 -8.44 -10.06
N GLU A 84 1.44 -8.38 -11.32
CA GLU A 84 2.83 -8.59 -11.76
C GLU A 84 3.77 -7.55 -11.12
N LYS A 85 3.42 -6.27 -11.17
CA LYS A 85 4.20 -5.20 -10.52
C LYS A 85 4.33 -5.36 -9.01
N ILE A 86 3.33 -5.89 -8.32
CA ILE A 86 3.44 -6.23 -6.89
C ILE A 86 4.47 -7.35 -6.68
N ARG A 87 4.49 -8.37 -7.55
CA ARG A 87 5.44 -9.50 -7.47
C ARG A 87 6.88 -9.09 -7.79
N GLU A 88 7.09 -8.02 -8.54
CA GLU A 88 8.41 -7.39 -8.76
C GLU A 88 8.99 -6.79 -7.45
N ASN A 89 8.24 -6.80 -6.35
CA ASN A 89 8.66 -6.34 -5.01
C ASN A 89 9.18 -4.87 -5.00
N PRO A 90 8.34 -3.89 -5.39
CA PRO A 90 8.71 -2.49 -5.28
C PRO A 90 8.79 -2.06 -3.79
N SER A 91 9.11 -0.80 -3.51
CA SER A 91 9.15 -0.32 -2.13
C SER A 91 7.80 -0.51 -1.42
N PRO A 92 7.76 -0.66 -0.08
CA PRO A 92 6.53 -0.89 0.66
C PRO A 92 5.42 0.14 0.36
N GLU A 93 5.78 1.41 0.23
CA GLU A 93 4.86 2.50 -0.10
C GLU A 93 4.21 2.27 -1.47
N ARG A 94 5.00 1.82 -2.45
CA ARG A 94 4.53 1.51 -3.80
C ARG A 94 3.66 0.26 -3.83
N SER A 95 4.06 -0.80 -3.11
CA SER A 95 3.22 -1.99 -2.97
C SER A 95 1.87 -1.65 -2.36
N ILE A 96 1.84 -0.86 -1.28
CA ILE A 96 0.60 -0.40 -0.64
C ILE A 96 -0.25 0.40 -1.64
N ASN A 97 0.36 1.31 -2.40
CA ASN A 97 -0.35 2.05 -3.44
C ASN A 97 -0.96 1.13 -4.51
N LEU A 98 -0.23 0.11 -4.98
CA LEU A 98 -0.74 -0.86 -5.95
C LEU A 98 -1.87 -1.73 -5.37
N PHE A 99 -1.84 -2.07 -4.08
CA PHE A 99 -2.98 -2.72 -3.42
C PHE A 99 -4.22 -1.83 -3.40
N HIS A 100 -4.07 -0.53 -3.12
CA HIS A 100 -5.18 0.41 -3.29
C HIS A 100 -5.69 0.44 -4.73
N CYS A 101 -4.80 0.42 -5.73
CA CYS A 101 -5.20 0.37 -7.14
C CYS A 101 -6.03 -0.87 -7.47
N LEU A 102 -5.65 -2.05 -6.96
CA LEU A 102 -6.46 -3.26 -7.10
C LEU A 102 -7.83 -3.11 -6.42
N ASN A 103 -7.88 -2.50 -5.24
CA ASN A 103 -9.12 -2.21 -4.53
C ASN A 103 -10.05 -1.27 -5.33
N GLU A 104 -9.51 -0.21 -5.94
CA GLU A 104 -10.29 0.67 -6.85
C GLU A 104 -10.83 -0.08 -8.07
N LEU A 105 -10.14 -1.12 -8.51
CA LEU A 105 -10.57 -1.98 -9.62
C LEU A 105 -11.51 -3.13 -9.16
N ASN A 106 -11.95 -3.12 -7.90
CA ASN A 106 -12.74 -4.17 -7.25
C ASN A 106 -12.08 -5.57 -7.30
N ASP A 107 -10.74 -5.64 -7.36
CA ASP A 107 -9.99 -6.89 -7.27
C ASP A 107 -9.45 -7.08 -5.85
N HIS A 108 -10.02 -8.05 -5.13
CA HIS A 108 -9.60 -8.41 -3.77
C HIS A 108 -8.84 -9.74 -3.73
N SER A 109 -8.49 -10.33 -4.88
CA SER A 109 -8.02 -11.72 -4.93
C SER A 109 -6.69 -11.91 -4.19
N LEU A 110 -5.76 -10.96 -4.31
CA LEU A 110 -4.49 -11.02 -3.58
C LEU A 110 -4.68 -10.82 -2.07
N VAL A 111 -5.64 -9.99 -1.67
CA VAL A 111 -5.98 -9.78 -0.27
C VAL A 111 -6.54 -11.07 0.34
N GLU A 112 -7.45 -11.74 -0.37
CA GLU A 112 -8.03 -13.02 0.04
C GLU A 112 -6.97 -14.12 0.14
N GLU A 113 -6.05 -14.20 -0.83
CA GLU A 113 -4.92 -15.12 -0.81
C GLU A 113 -4.07 -14.93 0.45
N ILE A 114 -3.78 -13.68 0.81
CA ILE A 114 -2.91 -13.34 1.94
C ILE A 114 -3.64 -13.54 3.27
N GLN A 115 -4.94 -13.21 3.35
CA GLN A 115 -5.76 -13.54 4.50
C GLN A 115 -5.86 -15.06 4.72
N SER A 116 -5.98 -15.85 3.64
CA SER A 116 -5.97 -17.30 3.69
C SER A 116 -4.63 -17.83 4.22
N TYR A 117 -3.51 -17.29 3.72
CA TYR A 117 -2.17 -17.61 4.23
C TYR A 117 -2.06 -17.35 5.74
N LEU A 118 -2.51 -16.18 6.22
CA LEU A 118 -2.48 -15.82 7.64
C LEU A 118 -3.38 -16.71 8.49
N ARG A 119 -4.57 -17.10 7.99
CA ARG A 119 -5.51 -18.00 8.69
C ARG A 119 -5.03 -19.44 8.76
N SER A 120 -4.26 -19.90 7.77
CA SER A 120 -3.79 -21.29 7.70
C SER A 120 -2.73 -21.65 8.73
N GLY A 121 -2.23 -20.67 9.51
CA GLY A 121 -1.55 -20.96 10.77
C GLY A 121 -0.17 -21.61 10.63
N SER A 122 0.59 -21.29 9.59
CA SER A 122 2.04 -21.52 9.52
C SER A 122 2.77 -20.60 10.54
N LEU A 123 2.52 -20.82 11.83
CA LEU A 123 3.01 -20.02 12.96
C LEU A 123 4.43 -20.40 13.43
N SER A 124 5.17 -21.18 12.64
CA SER A 124 6.63 -21.24 12.73
C SER A 124 7.19 -20.08 11.91
N GLU A 125 7.38 -18.94 12.58
CA GLU A 125 8.01 -17.71 12.07
C GLU A 125 7.67 -17.37 10.62
N PRO A 126 6.54 -16.68 10.35
CA PRO A 126 6.29 -16.17 9.01
C PRO A 126 7.29 -15.02 8.77
N ASN A 127 8.45 -15.36 8.23
CA ASN A 127 9.27 -14.43 7.47
C ASN A 127 8.46 -14.05 6.23
N LEU A 128 7.49 -13.15 6.42
CA LEU A 128 6.68 -12.61 5.34
C LEU A 128 7.63 -12.05 4.28
N SER A 129 7.36 -12.26 3.01
CA SER A 129 8.05 -11.53 1.95
C SER A 129 7.75 -10.03 2.06
N PRO A 130 8.55 -9.14 1.44
CA PRO A 130 8.23 -7.72 1.40
C PRO A 130 6.82 -7.43 0.85
N ALA A 131 6.40 -8.14 -0.19
CA ALA A 131 5.05 -8.04 -0.75
C ALA A 131 3.97 -8.51 0.23
N GLN A 132 4.17 -9.65 0.91
CA GLN A 132 3.23 -10.15 1.93
C GLN A 132 3.12 -9.19 3.12
N SER A 133 4.24 -8.57 3.52
CA SER A 133 4.25 -7.58 4.59
C SER A 133 3.48 -6.33 4.19
N SER A 134 3.70 -5.83 2.98
CA SER A 134 2.98 -4.67 2.43
C SER A 134 1.48 -4.95 2.32
N ALA A 135 1.12 -6.18 1.95
CA ALA A 135 -0.28 -6.58 1.90
C ALA A 135 -0.92 -6.70 3.28
N LEU A 136 -0.21 -7.25 4.26
CA LEU A 136 -0.67 -7.30 5.64
C LEU A 136 -0.92 -5.89 6.18
N VAL A 137 0.01 -4.96 5.92
CA VAL A 137 -0.17 -3.54 6.25
C VAL A 137 -1.42 -3.00 5.57
N PHE A 138 -1.58 -3.21 4.26
CA PHE A 138 -2.76 -2.77 3.52
C PHE A 138 -4.06 -3.31 4.15
N VAL A 139 -4.15 -4.61 4.41
CA VAL A 139 -5.34 -5.25 5.01
C VAL A 139 -5.67 -4.68 6.38
N LEU A 140 -4.65 -4.43 7.20
CA LEU A 140 -4.82 -3.85 8.52
C LEU A 140 -5.29 -2.39 8.44
N LEU A 141 -4.70 -1.58 7.55
CA LEU A 141 -5.02 -0.16 7.41
C LEU A 141 -6.34 0.12 6.68
N THR A 142 -6.83 -0.81 5.85
CA THR A 142 -8.07 -0.66 5.09
C THR A 142 -9.26 -1.39 5.71
N SER A 143 -9.06 -2.06 6.85
CA SER A 143 -10.15 -2.67 7.59
C SER A 143 -11.13 -1.60 8.08
N GLU A 144 -12.43 -1.81 7.89
CA GLU A 144 -13.48 -0.92 8.40
C GLU A 144 -13.51 -0.86 9.93
N LYS A 145 -12.87 -1.80 10.61
CA LYS A 145 -12.74 -1.82 12.07
C LYS A 145 -11.52 -0.99 12.47
N GLU A 146 -11.73 0.00 13.33
CA GLU A 146 -10.62 0.71 13.98
C GLU A 146 -9.70 -0.31 14.67
N LEU A 147 -8.41 -0.23 14.36
CA LEU A 147 -7.38 -1.04 15.00
C LEU A 147 -7.15 -0.52 16.41
N ASP A 148 -7.94 -1.04 17.34
CA ASP A 148 -7.88 -0.61 18.73
C ASP A 148 -6.58 -1.08 19.41
N VAL A 149 -6.28 -2.37 19.29
CA VAL A 149 -5.09 -2.99 19.87
C VAL A 149 -4.36 -3.79 18.80
N PHE A 150 -3.13 -3.37 18.49
CA PHE A 150 -2.24 -4.08 17.59
C PHE A 150 -1.21 -4.89 18.39
N ASP A 151 -1.26 -6.21 18.23
CA ASP A 151 -0.32 -7.13 18.87
C ASP A 151 0.66 -7.67 17.81
N LEU A 152 1.90 -7.16 17.85
CA LEU A 152 2.91 -7.52 16.86
C LEU A 152 3.22 -9.02 16.91
N LYS A 153 3.15 -9.67 18.09
CA LYS A 153 3.46 -11.11 18.26
C LYS A 153 2.54 -12.03 17.48
N LYS A 154 1.37 -11.54 17.03
CA LYS A 154 0.46 -12.28 16.14
C LYS A 154 1.00 -12.40 14.71
N TYR A 155 1.94 -11.54 14.33
CA TYR A 155 2.44 -11.40 12.96
C TYR A 155 3.95 -11.59 12.86
N SER A 156 4.73 -11.08 13.81
CA SER A 156 6.19 -11.23 13.85
C SER A 156 6.72 -11.09 15.28
N ARG A 157 7.90 -11.68 15.53
CA ARG A 157 8.65 -11.56 16.79
C ARG A 157 10.07 -11.04 16.56
N SER A 158 10.24 -10.18 15.55
CA SER A 158 11.53 -9.57 15.21
C SER A 158 11.42 -8.07 14.98
N GLU A 159 12.56 -7.39 15.09
CA GLU A 159 12.67 -5.96 14.76
C GLU A 159 12.31 -5.68 13.30
N GLU A 160 12.71 -6.53 12.36
CA GLU A 160 12.34 -6.38 10.95
C GLU A 160 10.82 -6.44 10.76
N GLY A 161 10.13 -7.28 11.55
CA GLY A 161 8.68 -7.31 11.60
C GLY A 161 8.08 -6.00 12.10
N LEU A 162 8.64 -5.44 13.17
CA LEU A 162 8.26 -4.13 13.68
C LEU A 162 8.42 -3.05 12.60
N LEU A 163 9.59 -2.95 11.98
CA LEU A 163 9.89 -1.92 10.96
C LEU A 163 8.89 -1.98 9.80
N ARG A 164 8.55 -3.18 9.33
CA ARG A 164 7.57 -3.37 8.25
C ARG A 164 6.14 -3.02 8.66
N LEU A 165 5.81 -3.14 9.95
CA LEU A 165 4.47 -2.91 10.50
C LEU A 165 4.34 -1.57 11.23
N LEU A 166 5.37 -0.70 11.18
CA LEU A 166 5.33 0.66 11.72
C LEU A 166 4.12 1.48 11.27
N PRO A 167 3.66 1.42 9.99
CA PRO A 167 2.45 2.13 9.58
C PRO A 167 1.21 1.72 10.38
N VAL A 168 1.10 0.44 10.75
CA VAL A 168 -0.01 -0.10 11.54
C VAL A 168 0.11 0.36 13.00
N VAL A 169 1.31 0.30 13.57
CA VAL A 169 1.59 0.80 14.93
C VAL A 169 1.16 2.26 15.07
N LYS A 170 1.51 3.11 14.09
CA LYS A 170 1.21 4.54 14.11
C LYS A 170 -0.29 4.85 14.18
N VAL A 171 -1.13 4.07 13.51
CA VAL A 171 -2.58 4.30 13.46
C VAL A 171 -3.36 3.57 14.56
N SER A 172 -2.71 2.68 15.30
CA SER A 172 -3.35 1.91 16.37
C SER A 172 -3.53 2.75 17.62
N ARG A 173 -4.56 2.49 18.44
CA ARG A 173 -4.71 3.14 19.75
C ARG A 173 -3.71 2.59 20.76
N ALA A 174 -3.51 1.28 20.77
CA ALA A 174 -2.53 0.59 21.60
C ALA A 174 -1.66 -0.38 20.77
N ALA A 175 -0.37 -0.47 21.09
CA ALA A 175 0.56 -1.39 20.45
C ALA A 175 1.29 -2.26 21.47
N LEU A 176 1.20 -3.58 21.30
CA LEU A 176 1.85 -4.58 22.15
C LEU A 176 3.08 -5.13 21.42
N LEU A 177 4.25 -4.65 21.83
CA LEU A 177 5.56 -5.00 21.25
C LEU A 177 6.45 -5.76 22.26
N SER A 178 5.85 -6.26 23.35
CA SER A 178 6.56 -6.92 24.42
C SER A 178 7.24 -8.20 23.97
N GLY A 179 8.56 -8.29 24.12
CA GLY A 179 9.35 -9.46 23.70
C GLY A 179 9.39 -9.67 22.18
N CYS A 180 9.34 -8.60 21.40
CA CYS A 180 9.43 -8.65 19.93
C CYS A 180 10.86 -8.43 19.41
N GLY A 181 11.87 -8.43 20.29
CA GLY A 181 13.27 -8.24 19.91
C GLY A 181 13.58 -6.81 19.45
N VAL A 182 12.86 -5.82 19.99
CA VAL A 182 13.09 -4.40 19.68
C VAL A 182 14.46 -3.98 20.24
N THR A 183 15.30 -3.41 19.39
CA THR A 183 16.61 -2.85 19.79
C THR A 183 16.56 -1.32 19.86
N GLU A 184 17.71 -0.69 20.12
CA GLU A 184 17.87 0.76 20.11
C GLU A 184 17.47 1.38 18.75
N GLU A 185 17.76 0.71 17.64
CA GLU A 185 17.41 1.16 16.29
C GLU A 185 15.90 1.08 16.02
N GLY A 186 15.27 -0.03 16.44
CA GLY A 186 13.83 -0.17 16.43
C GLY A 186 13.12 0.91 17.26
N CYS A 187 13.67 1.27 18.43
CA CYS A 187 13.19 2.39 19.23
C CYS A 187 13.30 3.73 18.50
N ALA A 188 14.43 4.04 17.87
CA ALA A 188 14.59 5.28 17.10
C ALA A 188 13.57 5.37 15.96
N SER A 189 13.31 4.25 15.28
CA SER A 189 12.30 4.16 14.22
C SER A 189 10.87 4.34 14.74
N LEU A 190 10.57 3.79 15.92
CA LEU A 190 9.31 4.02 16.62
C LEU A 190 9.13 5.50 16.97
N VAL A 191 10.14 6.13 17.58
CA VAL A 191 10.10 7.56 17.94
C VAL A 191 9.83 8.39 16.69
N SER A 192 10.58 8.19 15.60
CA SER A 192 10.38 8.90 14.35
C SER A 192 8.95 8.72 13.79
N ALA A 193 8.41 7.51 13.84
CA ALA A 193 7.05 7.24 13.40
C ALA A 193 5.99 7.95 14.28
N LEU A 194 6.22 8.05 15.59
CA LEU A 194 5.30 8.66 16.55
C LEU A 194 5.38 10.20 16.56
N GLU A 195 6.56 10.77 16.32
CA GLU A 195 6.75 12.22 16.15
C GLU A 195 6.15 12.73 14.83
N SER A 196 6.05 11.85 13.82
CA SER A 196 5.40 12.23 12.57
C SER A 196 3.92 12.57 12.80
N ASN A 197 3.48 13.71 12.25
CA ASN A 197 2.09 14.17 12.40
C ASN A 197 1.11 13.01 12.10
N HIS A 198 0.03 12.90 12.91
CA HIS A 198 -1.05 11.91 12.81
C HIS A 198 -0.82 10.53 13.46
N SER A 199 -0.15 10.44 14.62
CA SER A 199 -0.21 9.22 15.44
C SER A 199 -1.48 9.16 16.30
N HIS A 200 -2.17 8.02 16.28
CA HIS A 200 -3.30 7.73 17.16
C HIS A 200 -2.89 6.95 18.42
N LEU A 201 -1.60 6.59 18.53
CA LEU A 201 -1.09 5.77 19.62
C LEU A 201 -1.23 6.50 20.97
N ARG A 202 -1.71 5.75 21.96
CA ARG A 202 -1.89 6.18 23.35
C ARG A 202 -1.20 5.26 24.34
N GLU A 203 -1.08 3.98 24.00
CA GLU A 203 -0.47 2.96 24.84
C GLU A 203 0.56 2.18 24.03
N LEU A 204 1.77 2.02 24.58
CA LEU A 204 2.87 1.29 23.95
C LEU A 204 3.52 0.37 25.00
N ASP A 205 3.40 -0.93 24.81
CA ASP A 205 4.05 -1.94 25.66
C ASP A 205 5.33 -2.44 24.99
N LEU A 206 6.47 -2.03 25.54
CA LEU A 206 7.81 -2.45 25.14
C LEU A 206 8.49 -3.39 26.16
N SER A 207 7.75 -3.92 27.13
CA SER A 207 8.31 -4.81 28.16
C SER A 207 9.04 -6.03 27.56
N ASN A 208 9.97 -6.63 28.30
CA ASN A 208 10.71 -7.81 27.84
C ASN A 208 11.52 -7.61 26.54
N ASN A 209 11.90 -6.37 26.20
CA ASN A 209 12.89 -6.07 25.17
C ASN A 209 14.19 -5.56 25.84
N ASP A 210 15.33 -5.74 25.19
CA ASP A 210 16.64 -5.32 25.70
C ASP A 210 17.01 -3.90 25.21
N LEU A 211 16.25 -2.89 25.66
CA LEU A 211 16.31 -1.53 25.12
C LEU A 211 17.52 -0.70 25.59
N LYS A 212 18.19 -1.14 26.67
CA LYS A 212 19.19 -0.37 27.42
C LYS A 212 18.71 1.05 27.79
N ASP A 213 19.59 1.88 28.35
CA ASP A 213 19.26 3.26 28.76
C ASP A 213 19.08 4.22 27.56
N SER A 214 19.67 3.91 26.40
CA SER A 214 19.56 4.72 25.18
C SER A 214 18.22 4.53 24.48
N GLY A 215 17.65 3.33 24.48
CA GLY A 215 16.37 3.04 23.81
C GLY A 215 15.13 3.58 24.52
N VAL A 216 15.27 4.15 25.74
CA VAL A 216 14.19 4.79 26.50
C VAL A 216 14.26 6.31 26.49
N LYS A 217 15.24 6.90 25.79
CA LYS A 217 15.32 8.35 25.59
C LYS A 217 14.41 8.75 24.42
N LEU A 218 13.51 9.68 24.69
CA LEU A 218 12.71 10.38 23.69
C LEU A 218 13.49 11.58 23.16
#